data_AF-A0A5E4LS69-F1
#
_entry.id   AF-A0A5E4LS69-F1
#
_cell.length_a   1.000
_cell.length_b   1.000
_cell.length_c   1.000
_cell.angle_alpha   90.00
_cell.angle_beta   90.00
_cell.angle_gamma   90.00
#
_symmetry.space_group_name_H-M   'P 1'
#
loop_
_entity.id
_entity.type
_entity.pdbx_description
1 polymer ?
#
loop_
_entity_poly.entity_id
_entity_poly.type
_entity_poly.pdbx_seq_one_letter_code
_entity_poly.pdbx_strand_id
1 'polypeptide(L)' 'MDIKYLSVLGLVLITLGWFVQYLSISKGKKEIVKMFPALNALGILLLIIDSYIGGALDIVFGNVLTLLGALIVFISIRKK' A
#
# COMPACT_ATOMS: atom_id res chain seq x y z
N MET A 1 -20.29 -10.79 0.42
CA MET A 1 -18.86 -11.14 0.56
C MET A 1 -18.49 -10.70 1.96
N ASP A 2 -18.09 -11.60 2.86
CA ASP A 2 -17.77 -11.21 4.23
C ASP A 2 -16.67 -10.15 4.21
N ILE A 3 -16.92 -9.03 4.89
CA ILE A 3 -15.98 -7.90 5.01
C ILE A 3 -14.59 -8.36 5.48
N LYS A 4 -14.53 -9.48 6.23
CA LYS A 4 -13.31 -10.15 6.71
C LYS A 4 -12.21 -10.38 5.64
N TYR A 5 -12.55 -10.43 4.36
CA TYR A 5 -11.56 -10.65 3.30
C TYR A 5 -10.92 -9.36 2.75
N LEU A 6 -11.44 -8.17 3.08
CA LEU A 6 -10.87 -6.90 2.59
C LEU A 6 -9.47 -6.65 3.14
N SER A 7 -9.27 -6.85 4.45
CA SER A 7 -7.94 -6.73 5.04
C SER A 7 -6.95 -7.73 4.47
N VAL A 8 -7.38 -8.97 4.20
CA VAL A 8 -6.54 -10.00 3.57
C VAL A 8 -6.12 -9.55 2.17
N LEU A 9 -7.06 -9.07 1.34
CA LEU A 9 -6.76 -8.54 0.02
C LEU A 9 -5.81 -7.33 0.08
N GLY A 10 -6.01 -6.44 1.06
CA GLY A 10 -5.14 -5.29 1.30
C GLY A 10 -3.70 -5.70 1.60
N LEU A 11 -3.53 -6.67 2.51
CA LEU A 11 -2.22 -7.23 2.84
C LEU A 11 -1.57 -7.93 1.65
N VAL A 12 -2.34 -8.70 0.87
CA VAL A 12 -1.84 -9.35 -0.35
C VAL A 12 -1.31 -8.30 -1.34
N LEU A 13 -2.01 -7.19 -1.55
CA LEU A 13 -1.54 -6.11 -2.42
C LEU A 13 -0.24 -5.46 -1.90
N ILE A 14 -0.14 -5.21 -0.60
CA ILE A 14 1.07 -4.67 0.02
C ILE A 14 2.24 -5.65 -0.15
N THR A 15 2.03 -6.94 0.12
CA THR A 15 3.04 -7.99 -0.07
C THR A 15 3.48 -8.08 -1.52
N LEU A 16 2.56 -8.05 -2.48
CA LEU A 16 2.88 -8.01 -3.91
C LEU A 16 3.68 -6.76 -4.28
N GLY A 17 3.34 -5.60 -3.71
CA GLY A 17 4.12 -4.38 -3.84
C GLY A 17 5.58 -4.60 -3.44
N TRP A 18 5.80 -5.09 -2.21
CA TRP A 18 7.15 -5.40 -1.72
C TRP A 18 7.87 -6.44 -2.56
N PHE A 19 7.17 -7.46 -3.03
CA PHE A 19 7.75 -8.46 -3.93
C PHE A 19 8.21 -7.84 -5.26
N VAL A 20 7.42 -6.95 -5.85
CA VAL A 20 7.78 -6.21 -7.07
C VAL A 20 9.01 -5.31 -6.84
N GLN A 21 9.09 -4.63 -5.69
CA GLN A 21 10.25 -3.82 -5.33
C GLN A 21 11.49 -4.69 -5.11
N TYR A 22 11.35 -5.80 -4.39
CA TYR A 22 12.42 -6.77 -4.16
C TYR A 22 12.99 -7.30 -5.48
N LEU A 23 12.13 -7.79 -6.38
CA LEU A 23 12.56 -8.27 -7.71
C LEU A 23 13.28 -7.18 -8.52
N SER A 24 12.88 -5.92 -8.37
CA SER A 24 13.54 -4.80 -9.04
C SER A 24 14.95 -4.57 -8.49
N ILE A 25 15.11 -4.61 -7.17
CA ILE A 25 16.41 -4.49 -6.48
C ILE A 25 17.30 -5.67 -6.84
N SER A 26 16.79 -6.91 -6.84
CA SER A 26 17.53 -8.11 -7.23
C SER A 26 18.01 -8.06 -8.69
N LYS A 27 17.32 -7.33 -9.56
CA LYS A 27 17.73 -7.06 -10.95
C LYS A 27 18.69 -5.87 -11.07
N GLY A 28 19.20 -5.34 -9.96
CA GLY A 28 20.17 -4.24 -9.92
C GLY A 28 19.55 -2.84 -10.02
N LYS A 29 18.22 -2.68 -10.02
CA LYS A 29 17.60 -1.35 -9.98
C LYS A 29 17.76 -0.77 -8.58
N LYS A 30 18.39 0.41 -8.50
CA LYS A 30 18.55 1.16 -7.23
C LYS A 30 17.35 2.05 -6.89
N GLU A 31 16.44 2.23 -7.84
CA GLU A 31 15.30 3.13 -7.70
C GLU A 31 14.03 2.38 -7.30
N ILE A 32 13.11 3.11 -6.66
CA ILE A 32 11.78 2.60 -6.35
C ILE A 32 10.96 2.55 -7.63
N VAL A 33 10.38 1.40 -7.95
CA VAL A 33 9.54 1.26 -9.14
C VAL A 33 8.15 1.83 -8.88
N LYS A 34 7.59 2.56 -9.85
CA LYS A 34 6.25 3.21 -9.75
C LYS A 34 5.12 2.26 -9.33
N MET A 35 5.26 0.97 -9.65
CA MET A 35 4.28 -0.05 -9.31
C MET A 35 4.25 -0.40 -7.81
N PHE A 36 5.37 -0.25 -7.09
CA PHE A 36 5.45 -0.49 -5.65
C PHE A 36 4.52 0.44 -4.84
N PRO A 37 4.64 1.77 -4.93
CA PRO A 37 3.77 2.66 -4.16
C PRO A 37 2.32 2.62 -4.64
N ALA A 38 2.05 2.28 -5.91
CA ALA A 38 0.69 2.08 -6.40
C ALA A 38 0.00 0.87 -5.73
N LEU A 39 0.68 -0.28 -5.69
CA LEU A 39 0.16 -1.49 -5.02
C LEU A 39 -0.01 -1.27 -3.51
N ASN A 40 0.94 -0.58 -2.87
CA ASN A 40 0.82 -0.21 -1.46
C ASN A 40 -0.37 0.72 -1.20
N ALA A 41 -0.54 1.77 -2.00
CA ALA A 41 -1.65 2.71 -1.84
C ALA A 41 -3.02 2.02 -1.97
N LEU A 42 -3.17 1.11 -2.95
CA LEU A 42 -4.39 0.32 -3.10
C LEU A 42 -4.62 -0.62 -1.91
N GLY A 43 -3.57 -1.31 -1.44
CA GLY A 43 -3.68 -2.20 -0.29
C GLY A 43 -4.05 -1.45 1.00
N ILE A 44 -3.42 -0.31 1.26
CA ILE A 44 -3.72 0.55 2.41
C ILE A 44 -5.16 1.10 2.32
N LEU A 45 -5.64 1.45 1.13
CA LEU A 45 -7.02 1.88 0.94
C LEU A 45 -8.02 0.79 1.37
N LEU A 46 -7.75 -0.47 1.06
CA LEU A 46 -8.58 -1.60 1.53
C LEU A 46 -8.53 -1.75 3.05
N LEU A 47 -7.36 -1.55 3.68
CA LEU A 47 -7.22 -1.57 5.14
C LEU A 47 -7.99 -0.43 5.81
N ILE A 48 -8.01 0.76 5.21
CA ILE A 48 -8.81 1.90 5.68
C ILE A 48 -10.30 1.55 5.67
N ILE A 49 -10.79 1.00 4.56
CA ILE A 49 -12.21 0.64 4.41
C ILE A 49 -12.60 -0.43 5.43
N ASP A 50 -11.80 -1.49 5.57
CA ASP A 50 -12.06 -2.57 6.52
C ASP A 50 -12.05 -2.07 7.97
N SER A 51 -11.05 -1.27 8.34
CA SER A 51 -10.92 -0.72 9.70
C SER A 51 -12.04 0.26 10.03
N TYR A 52 -12.49 1.05 9.05
CA TYR A 52 -13.61 1.98 9.21
C TYR A 52 -14.92 1.23 9.46
N ILE A 53 -15.18 0.17 8.68
CA ILE A 53 -16.36 -0.68 8.88
C ILE A 53 -16.29 -1.43 10.22
N GLY A 54 -15.09 -1.84 10.66
CA GLY A 54 -14.84 -2.47 11.94
C GLY A 54 -14.89 -1.54 13.16
N GLY A 55 -15.04 -0.22 12.97
CA GLY A 55 -15.08 0.77 14.06
C GLY A 55 -13.73 1.08 14.70
N ALA A 56 -12.62 0.58 14.14
CA ALA A 56 -11.26 0.79 14.66
C ALA A 56 -10.66 2.10 14.10
N LEU A 57 -11.14 3.24 14.62
CA LEU A 57 -10.77 4.57 14.12
C LEU A 57 -9.28 4.91 14.29
N ASP A 58 -8.65 4.42 15.35
CA ASP A 58 -7.20 4.53 15.58
C ASP A 58 -6.38 3.88 14.44
N ILE A 59 -6.80 2.70 13.99
CA ILE A 59 -6.19 1.99 12.86
C ILE A 59 -6.45 2.74 11.54
N VAL A 60 -7.64 3.33 11.37
CA VAL A 60 -7.96 4.17 10.21
C VAL A 60 -6.98 5.35 10.10
N PHE A 61 -6.75 6.09 11.19
CA PHE A 61 -5.83 7.24 11.17
C PHE A 61 -4.40 6.82 10.80
N GLY A 62 -3.91 5.71 11.36
CA GLY A 62 -2.59 5.17 11.03
C GLY A 62 -2.46 4.82 9.55
N ASN A 63 -3.48 4.16 8.99
CA ASN A 63 -3.48 3.81 7.56
C ASN A 63 -3.61 5.05 6.65
N VAL A 64 -4.39 6.07 7.03
CA VAL A 64 -4.47 7.32 6.27
C VAL A 64 -3.11 8.03 6.19
N LEU A 65 -2.38 8.11 7.31
CA LEU A 65 -1.02 8.66 7.32
C LEU A 65 -0.07 7.86 6.43
N THR A 66 -0.17 6.53 6.46
CA THR A 66 0.63 5.65 5.61
C THR A 66 0.30 5.83 4.13
N LEU A 67 -0.98 6.00 3.79
CA LEU A 67 -1.45 6.27 2.43
C LEU A 67 -0.88 7.61 1.91
N LEU A 68 -0.90 8.66 2.73
CA LEU A 68 -0.30 9.95 2.39
C LEU A 68 1.21 9.80 2.11
N GLY A 69 1.92 9.04 2.93
CA GLY A 69 3.33 8.71 2.70
C GLY A 69 3.55 8.00 1.35
N ALA A 70 2.75 6.99 1.03
CA ALA A 70 2.82 6.28 -0.24
C ALA A 70 2.56 7.20 -1.45
N LEU A 71 1.60 8.13 -1.33
CA LEU A 71 1.31 9.13 -2.37
C LEU A 71 2.45 10.12 -2.56
N ILE A 72 3.08 10.60 -1.48
CA ILE A 72 4.26 11.48 -1.55
C ILE A 72 5.41 10.79 -2.30
N VAL A 73 5.66 9.52 -1.98
CA VAL A 73 6.68 8.71 -2.68
C VAL A 73 6.32 8.53 -4.16
N PHE A 74 5.06 8.21 -4.47
CA PHE A 74 4.60 8.05 -5.85
C PHE A 74 4.80 9.33 -6.69
N ILE A 75 4.43 10.49 -6.14
CA ILE A 75 4.60 11.79 -6.80
C ILE A 75 6.10 12.11 -6.99
N SER A 76 6.92 11.81 -5.99
CA SER A 76 8.37 12.05 -6.03
C SER A 76 9.06 11.22 -7.10
N ILE A 77 8.62 9.98 -7.33
CA ILE A 77 9.14 9.12 -8.41
C ILE A 77 8.72 9.63 -9.79
N ARG A 78 7.55 10.27 -9.94
CA ARG A 78 7.09 10.80 -11.24
C ARG A 78 7.86 12.05 -11.68
N LYS A 79 8.41 12.82 -10.73
CA LYS A 79 9.17 14.05 -11.01
C LYS A 79 10.62 13.80 -11.45
N LYS A 80 11.15 12.60 -11.23
CA LYS A 80 12.41 12.13 -11.79
C LYS A 80 12.19 11.53 -13.18
#